data_AF-A0A7J6VWE9-F1
#
_entry.id   AF-A0A7J6VWE9-F1
#
_cell.length_a   1.000
_cell.length_b   1.000
_cell.length_c   1.000
_cell.angle_alpha   90.00
_cell.angle_beta   90.00
_cell.angle_gamma   90.00
#
_symmetry.space_group_name_H-M   'P 1'
#
loop_
_entity.id
_entity.type
_entity.pdbx_description
1 polymer ?
#
loop_
_entity_poly.entity_id
_entity_poly.type
_entity_poly.pdbx_seq_one_letter_code
_entity_poly.pdbx_strand_id
1 'polypeptide(L)'
;MKNLTKSYTSLPSLITIVLMSCIFENQCITDAVTNDKSTIDVGVILDLSTWVGRMTNSCISMALEDYYSTHNHTTRLVLHTRDSHRDVVDAASS
;
A
#
# COMPACT_ATOMS: atom_id res chain seq x y z
N MET A 1 -35.71 45.89 -17.43
CA MET A 1 -34.79 44.95 -18.10
C MET A 1 -33.83 44.38 -17.06
N LYS A 2 -33.92 43.06 -16.84
CA LYS A 2 -32.80 42.13 -16.52
C LYS A 2 -31.94 42.47 -15.30
N ASN A 3 -32.18 41.84 -14.16
CA ASN A 3 -31.43 40.63 -13.75
C ASN A 3 -29.90 40.80 -13.83
N LEU A 4 -29.33 41.23 -12.70
CA LEU A 4 -27.99 40.91 -12.23
C LEU A 4 -28.14 40.45 -10.78
N THR A 5 -28.88 39.37 -10.52
CA THR A 5 -28.29 38.10 -10.07
C THR A 5 -27.04 38.26 -9.20
N LYS A 6 -27.15 37.74 -7.96
CA LYS A 6 -26.08 37.06 -7.22
C LYS A 6 -24.97 37.91 -6.58
N SER A 7 -25.28 39.10 -6.08
CA SER A 7 -24.46 39.69 -5.02
C SER A 7 -25.10 39.34 -3.68
N TYR A 8 -24.52 38.38 -2.96
CA TYR A 8 -24.80 38.09 -1.55
C TYR A 8 -26.14 37.37 -1.21
N THR A 9 -26.39 36.18 -1.78
CA THR A 9 -26.68 35.00 -0.93
C THR A 9 -25.32 34.46 -0.46
N SER A 10 -24.47 35.32 0.10
CA SER A 10 -24.36 35.71 1.51
C SER A 10 -23.76 34.56 2.29
N LEU A 11 -22.91 34.89 3.25
CA LEU A 11 -21.89 34.03 3.81
C LEU A 11 -22.30 32.72 4.55
N PRO A 12 -23.59 32.32 4.78
CA PRO A 12 -23.86 31.05 5.46
C PRO A 12 -23.45 29.79 4.68
N SER A 13 -23.36 29.84 3.33
CA SER A 13 -23.06 28.65 2.54
C SER A 13 -21.61 28.18 2.65
N LEU A 14 -20.65 29.09 2.78
CA LEU A 14 -19.24 28.67 2.92
C LEU A 14 -18.98 28.06 4.31
N ILE A 15 -19.58 28.66 5.35
CA ILE A 15 -19.52 28.18 6.73
C ILE A 15 -20.19 26.81 6.87
N THR A 16 -21.32 26.58 6.20
CA THR A 16 -21.99 25.26 6.21
C THR A 16 -21.21 24.20 5.44
N ILE A 17 -20.55 24.54 4.33
CA ILE A 17 -19.65 23.61 3.62
C ILE A 17 -18.44 23.24 4.48
N VAL A 18 -17.82 24.21 5.17
CA VAL A 18 -16.70 23.97 6.09
C VAL A 18 -17.14 23.12 7.28
N LEU A 19 -18.28 23.42 7.90
CA LEU A 19 -18.82 22.63 9.02
C LEU A 19 -19.22 21.20 8.63
N MET A 20 -19.72 20.99 7.39
CA MET A 20 -20.01 19.65 6.86
C MET A 20 -18.73 18.85 6.58
N SER A 21 -17.62 19.53 6.28
CA SER A 21 -16.30 18.90 6.12
C SER A 21 -15.76 18.42 7.47
N CYS A 22 -16.04 19.15 8.56
CA CYS A 22 -15.54 18.85 9.91
C CYS A 22 -16.23 17.66 10.61
N ILE A 23 -17.35 17.15 10.08
CA ILE A 23 -18.09 16.03 10.72
C ILE A 23 -17.68 14.67 10.13
N PHE A 24 -16.91 14.65 9.02
CA PHE A 24 -16.40 13.41 8.41
C PHE A 24 -15.06 12.93 9.01
N GLU A 25 -14.65 13.47 10.14
CA GLU A 25 -13.54 12.95 10.92
C GLU A 25 -14.08 12.46 12.25
N ASN A 26 -14.45 11.18 12.28
CA ASN A 26 -14.39 10.25 13.42
C ASN A 26 -15.34 9.09 13.07
N GLN A 27 -14.85 7.89 12.75
CA GLN A 27 -14.15 7.04 13.72
C GLN A 27 -13.08 6.18 13.01
N CYS A 28 -11.83 6.22 13.46
CA CYS A 28 -10.98 5.04 13.37
C CYS A 28 -11.02 4.37 14.74
N ILE A 29 -11.69 3.23 14.81
CA ILE A 29 -11.59 2.32 15.96
C ILE A 29 -10.15 1.84 15.99
N THR A 30 -9.40 2.28 16.98
CA THR A 30 -8.07 1.73 17.27
C THR A 30 -8.30 0.43 18.04
N ASP A 31 -8.43 -0.67 17.30
CA ASP A 31 -8.21 -1.98 17.88
C ASP A 31 -6.79 -1.99 18.45
N ALA A 32 -6.66 -2.24 19.75
CA ALA A 32 -5.39 -2.54 20.37
C ALA A 32 -4.88 -3.87 19.81
N VAL A 33 -4.35 -3.84 18.58
CA VAL A 33 -3.60 -4.96 17.99
C VAL A 33 -2.35 -5.08 18.84
N THR A 34 -2.26 -6.17 19.60
CA THR A 34 -1.01 -6.57 20.25
C THR A 34 0.07 -6.52 19.16
N ASN A 35 1.13 -5.73 19.39
CA ASN A 35 2.23 -5.53 18.43
C ASN A 35 3.12 -6.78 18.37
N ASP A 36 2.51 -7.94 18.21
CA ASP A 36 3.21 -9.14 17.82
C ASP A 36 3.55 -8.93 16.35
N LYS A 37 4.79 -8.48 16.10
CA LYS A 37 5.35 -8.38 14.75
C LYS A 37 5.28 -9.75 14.11
N SER A 38 4.22 -9.99 13.36
CA SER A 38 4.03 -11.24 12.65
C SER A 38 4.96 -11.24 11.44
N THR A 39 5.99 -12.07 11.51
CA THR A 39 6.84 -12.33 10.36
C THR A 39 6.17 -13.39 9.49
N ILE A 40 6.02 -13.08 8.21
CA ILE A 40 5.45 -13.98 7.21
C ILE A 40 6.55 -14.36 6.24
N ASP A 41 6.97 -15.62 6.27
CA ASP A 41 7.93 -16.18 5.34
C ASP A 41 7.25 -16.52 4.01
N VAL A 42 7.80 -15.99 2.91
CA VAL A 42 7.28 -16.21 1.56
C VAL A 42 8.42 -16.72 0.68
N GLY A 43 8.26 -17.94 0.17
CA GLY A 43 9.18 -18.51 -0.83
C GLY A 43 8.88 -17.98 -2.23
N VAL A 44 9.92 -17.55 -2.94
CA VAL A 44 9.83 -17.06 -4.31
C VAL A 44 10.83 -17.82 -5.18
N ILE A 45 10.35 -18.51 -6.21
CA ILE A 45 11.21 -19.26 -7.14
C ILE A 45 11.22 -18.53 -8.48
N LEU A 46 12.41 -18.09 -8.91
CA LEU A 46 12.60 -17.30 -10.12
C LEU A 46 13.81 -17.84 -10.88
N ASP A 47 13.80 -17.71 -12.21
CA ASP A 47 14.98 -17.97 -13.03
C ASP A 47 15.92 -16.76 -13.01
N LEU A 48 16.87 -16.73 -12.08
CA LEU A 48 17.79 -15.59 -11.92
C LEU A 48 18.87 -15.54 -13.01
N SER A 49 18.98 -16.60 -13.83
CA SER A 49 19.84 -16.60 -15.02
C SER A 49 19.28 -15.71 -16.13
N THR A 50 17.96 -15.48 -16.15
CA THR A 50 17.32 -14.60 -17.15
C THR A 50 17.28 -13.13 -16.75
N TRP A 51 17.24 -12.27 -17.77
CA TRP A 51 16.97 -10.85 -17.57
C TRP A 51 15.63 -10.63 -16.85
N VAL A 52 14.59 -11.36 -17.25
CA VAL A 52 13.25 -11.22 -16.67
C VAL A 52 13.26 -11.61 -15.20
N GLY A 53 13.84 -12.75 -14.81
CA GLY A 53 13.87 -13.17 -13.41
C GLY A 53 14.65 -12.21 -12.50
N ARG A 54 15.77 -11.64 -12.98
CA ARG A 54 16.51 -10.60 -12.23
C ARG A 54 15.69 -9.32 -12.08
N MET A 55 15.07 -8.85 -13.17
CA MET A 55 14.22 -7.66 -13.14
C MET A 55 13.03 -7.85 -12.20
N THR A 56 12.37 -9.02 -12.26
CA THR A 56 11.27 -9.36 -11.35
C THR A 56 11.73 -9.38 -9.89
N ASN A 57 12.87 -9.99 -9.58
CA ASN A 57 13.41 -10.00 -8.22
C ASN A 57 13.69 -8.58 -7.69
N SER A 58 14.26 -7.70 -8.52
CA SER A 58 14.47 -6.29 -8.17
C SER A 58 13.15 -5.53 -7.99
N CYS A 59 12.17 -5.76 -8.86
CA CYS A 59 10.85 -5.14 -8.76
C CYS A 59 10.13 -5.54 -7.47
N ILE A 60 10.17 -6.82 -7.09
CA ILE A 60 9.59 -7.30 -5.84
C ILE A 60 10.29 -6.65 -4.65
N SER A 61 11.62 -6.60 -4.64
CA SER A 61 12.39 -5.99 -3.55
C SER A 61 12.06 -4.51 -3.39
N MET A 62 12.00 -3.77 -4.50
CA MET A 62 11.65 -2.35 -4.52
C MET A 62 10.20 -2.11 -4.08
N ALA A 63 9.26 -2.94 -4.52
CA ALA A 63 7.85 -2.84 -4.11
C ALA A 63 7.69 -3.11 -2.60
N LEU A 64 8.50 -4.03 -2.05
CA LEU A 64 8.49 -4.32 -0.61
C LEU A 64 9.04 -3.14 0.21
N GLU A 65 10.13 -2.55 -0.26
CA GLU A 65 10.71 -1.35 0.34
C GLU A 65 9.72 -0.18 0.28
N ASP A 66 9.07 0.05 -0.87
CA ASP A 66 8.09 1.12 -1.04
C ASP A 66 6.86 0.92 -0.13
N TYR A 67 6.35 -0.32 -0.05
CA TYR A 67 5.24 -0.68 0.83
C TYR A 67 5.54 -0.38 2.30
N TYR A 68 6.75 -0.71 2.77
CA TYR A 68 7.15 -0.45 4.16
C TYR A 68 7.69 0.97 4.41
N SER A 69 8.03 1.73 3.37
CA SER A 69 8.49 3.12 3.50
C SER A 69 7.34 4.08 3.85
N THR A 70 6.14 3.77 3.37
CA THR A 70 4.95 4.63 3.50
C THR A 70 4.13 4.31 4.74
N HIS A 71 4.22 3.08 5.26
CA HIS A 71 3.37 2.60 6.36
C HIS A 71 4.16 1.76 7.35
N ASN A 72 4.03 2.07 8.65
CA ASN A 72 4.60 1.28 9.74
C ASN A 72 3.67 0.10 10.08
N HIS A 73 3.61 -0.87 9.17
CA HIS A 73 2.83 -2.08 9.36
C HIS A 73 3.53 -3.03 10.35
N THR A 74 2.75 -3.60 11.26
CA THR A 74 3.25 -4.58 12.24
C THR A 74 3.70 -5.89 11.58
N THR A 75 3.08 -6.27 10.46
CA THR A 75 3.38 -7.50 9.71
C THR A 75 4.61 -7.32 8.81
N ARG A 76 5.61 -8.19 8.95
CA ARG A 76 6.85 -8.16 8.14
C ARG A 76 6.95 -9.36 7.22
N LEU A 77 6.93 -9.12 5.91
CA LEU A 77 7.16 -10.11 4.87
C LEU A 77 8.68 -10.35 4.74
N VAL A 78 9.08 -11.62 4.79
CA VAL A 78 10.47 -12.05 4.53
C VAL A 78 10.45 -12.92 3.29
N LEU A 79 11.11 -12.44 2.24
CA LEU A 79 11.19 -13.12 0.96
C LEU A 79 12.39 -14.04 0.93
N HIS A 80 12.16 -15.32 0.60
CA HIS A 80 13.19 -16.32 0.37
C HIS A 80 13.25 -16.63 -1.13
N THR A 81 14.11 -15.90 -1.84
CA THR A 81 14.29 -16.12 -3.28
C THR A 81 15.21 -17.32 -3.54
N ARG A 82 14.76 -18.28 -4.35
CA ARG A 82 15.56 -19.39 -4.89
C ARG A 82 15.67 -19.30 -6.40
N ASP A 83 16.87 -19.59 -6.92
CA ASP A 83 17.08 -19.72 -8.37
C ASP A 83 16.53 -21.05 -8.86
N SER A 84 15.74 -21.04 -9.93
CA SER A 84 15.25 -22.25 -10.57
C SER A 84 16.30 -22.92 -11.46
N HIS A 85 17.40 -22.23 -11.80
CA HIS A 85 18.41 -22.70 -12.76
C HIS A 85 17.83 -23.20 -14.10
N ARG A 86 16.61 -22.77 -14.46
CA ARG A 86 15.83 -23.30 -15.59
C ARG A 86 15.56 -24.80 -15.53
N ASP A 87 15.74 -25.41 -14.36
CA ASP A 87 15.46 -26.81 -14.12
C ASP A 87 14.22 -26.94 -13.22
N VAL A 88 13.27 -27.77 -13.68
CA VAL A 88 12.05 -28.07 -12.93
C VAL A 88 12.35 -28.88 -11.66
N VAL A 89 13.44 -29.65 -11.65
CA VAL A 89 13.87 -30.43 -10.49
C VAL A 89 14.43 -29.49 -9.42
N ASP A 90 15.30 -28.55 -9.81
CA ASP A 90 15.84 -27.56 -8.88
C ASP A 90 14.75 -26.61 -8.35
N ALA A 91 13.79 -26.24 -9.20
CA ALA A 91 12.63 -25.46 -8.80
C ALA A 91 11.69 -26.21 -7.83
N ALA A 92 11.52 -27.52 -8.01
CA ALA A 92 10.65 -28.35 -7.16
C ALA A 92 11.36 -28.89 -5.92
N SER A 93 12.70 -28.82 -5.87
CA SER A 93 13.48 -29.28 -4.73
C SER A 93 13.18 -28.40 -3.52
N SER A 94 12.69 -29.03 -2.44
CA SER A 94 12.46 -28.37 -1.14
C SER A 94 13.75 -28.14 -0.38
#